data_AF-A0A356KJK0-F1
#
_entry.id   AF-A0A356KJK0-F1
#
_cell.length_a   1.000
_cell.length_b   1.000
_cell.length_c   1.000
_cell.angle_alpha   90.00
_cell.angle_beta   90.00
_cell.angle_gamma   90.00
#
_symmetry.space_group_name_H-M   'P 1'
#
loop_
_entity.id
_entity.type
_entity.pdbx_description
1 polymer ?
#
loop_
_entity_poly.entity_id
_entity_poly.type
_entity_poly.pdbx_seq_one_letter_code
_entity_poly.pdbx_strand_id
1 'polypeptide(L)'
;MSRALKSLMHGAIVDRLNGVDGGLFITTAGLNSELTFDLRRSLNSRNLRYMVLRNSLARMAFEHYGYPREEIEKILNGPVG
;
A
#
# COMPACT_ATOMS: atom_id res chain seq x y z
N MET A 1 14.25 -2.87 -11.15
CA MET A 1 14.73 -2.77 -9.76
C MET A 1 15.46 -4.04 -9.39
N SER A 2 16.64 -3.92 -8.80
CA SER A 2 17.44 -5.06 -8.35
C SER A 2 16.71 -5.83 -7.23
N ARG A 3 17.06 -7.11 -7.06
CA ARG A 3 16.51 -7.97 -6.00
C ARG A 3 16.79 -7.40 -4.60
N ALA A 4 18.00 -6.84 -4.42
CA ALA A 4 18.41 -6.20 -3.17
C ALA A 4 17.51 -5.00 -2.81
N LEU A 5 17.24 -4.11 -3.77
CA LEU A 5 16.39 -2.94 -3.52
C LEU A 5 14.96 -3.35 -3.14
N LYS A 6 14.40 -4.37 -3.79
CA LYS A 6 13.06 -4.89 -3.42
C LYS A 6 13.03 -5.45 -2.00
N SER A 7 14.08 -6.14 -1.58
CA SER A 7 14.18 -6.69 -0.21
C SER A 7 14.22 -5.57 0.84
N LEU A 8 15.00 -4.52 0.58
CA LEU A 8 15.06 -3.35 1.47
C LEU A 8 13.71 -2.62 1.55
N MET A 9 13.05 -2.42 0.40
CA MET A 9 11.72 -1.81 0.36
C MET A 9 10.68 -2.67 1.08
N HIS A 10 10.77 -4.00 0.98
CA HIS A 10 9.87 -4.91 1.66
C HIS A 10 9.99 -4.79 3.17
N GLY A 11 11.20 -4.83 3.73
CA GLY A 11 11.43 -4.60 5.17
C GLY A 11 10.86 -3.26 5.64
N ALA A 12 11.16 -2.18 4.91
CA ALA A 12 10.64 -0.85 5.24
C ALA A 12 9.10 -0.74 5.19
N ILE A 13 8.44 -1.52 4.33
CA ILE A 13 6.98 -1.57 4.25
C ILE A 13 6.41 -2.37 5.43
N VAL A 14 7.00 -3.52 5.75
CA VAL A 14 6.59 -4.33 6.91
C VAL A 14 6.70 -3.50 8.18
N ASP A 15 7.82 -2.80 8.39
CA ASP A 15 8.03 -1.91 9.55
C ASP A 15 6.98 -0.80 9.64
N ARG A 16 6.52 -0.27 8.51
CA ARG A 16 5.48 0.79 8.47
C ARG A 16 4.08 0.27 8.75
N LEU A 17 3.84 -1.00 8.45
CA LEU A 17 2.57 -1.70 8.67
C LEU A 17 2.50 -2.34 10.06
N ASN A 18 3.64 -2.50 10.75
CA ASN A 18 3.66 -2.99 12.11
C ASN A 18 2.81 -2.10 13.03
N GLY A 19 1.86 -2.71 13.74
CA GLY A 19 0.93 -2.00 14.63
C GLY A 19 -0.22 -1.28 13.92
N VAL A 20 -0.47 -1.59 12.65
CA VAL A 20 -1.67 -1.12 11.93
C VAL A 20 -2.78 -2.17 12.07
N ASP A 21 -3.95 -1.76 12.58
CA ASP A 21 -5.09 -2.66 12.83
C ASP A 21 -5.78 -3.15 11.54
N GLY A 22 -5.65 -2.39 10.46
CA GLY A 22 -6.27 -2.71 9.17
C GLY A 22 -5.87 -1.74 8.06
N GLY A 23 -6.09 -2.16 6.82
CA GLY A 23 -5.76 -1.36 5.64
C GLY A 23 -6.90 -1.34 4.62
N LEU A 24 -6.97 -0.26 3.85
CA LEU A 24 -7.88 -0.14 2.72
C LEU A 24 -7.07 0.08 1.44
N PHE A 25 -7.41 -0.68 0.40
CA PHE A 25 -6.91 -0.43 -0.95
C PHE A 25 -7.86 0.48 -1.69
N ILE A 26 -7.33 1.57 -2.23
CA ILE A 26 -8.10 2.53 -3.03
C ILE A 26 -7.42 2.74 -4.37
N THR A 27 -8.24 2.82 -5.43
CA THR A 27 -7.79 3.30 -6.73
C THR A 27 -8.03 4.79 -6.78
N THR A 28 -6.96 5.57 -6.91
CA THR A 28 -7.06 7.02 -7.08
C THR A 28 -6.80 7.37 -8.54
N ALA A 29 -7.81 7.91 -9.23
CA ALA A 29 -7.67 8.48 -10.57
C ALA A 29 -7.78 10.01 -10.48
N GLY A 30 -6.97 10.74 -11.26
CA GLY A 30 -7.08 12.20 -11.40
C GLY A 30 -6.56 13.03 -10.21
N LEU A 31 -5.83 12.44 -9.26
CA LEU A 31 -5.16 13.23 -8.22
C LEU A 31 -3.94 13.95 -8.78
N ASN A 32 -3.87 15.27 -8.57
CA ASN A 32 -2.67 16.06 -8.79
C ASN A 32 -1.85 16.17 -7.49
N SER A 33 -0.71 16.86 -7.54
CA SER A 33 0.20 17.00 -6.41
C SER A 33 -0.42 17.68 -5.19
N GLU A 34 -1.23 18.73 -5.40
CA GLU A 34 -1.91 19.48 -4.33
C GLU A 34 -2.96 18.64 -3.63
N LEU A 35 -3.86 18.00 -4.40
CA LEU A 35 -4.88 17.11 -3.87
C LEU A 35 -4.27 15.92 -3.13
N THR A 36 -3.13 15.40 -3.60
CA THR A 36 -2.40 14.33 -2.91
C THR A 36 -1.82 14.81 -1.58
N PHE A 37 -1.32 16.04 -1.53
CA PHE A 37 -0.81 16.64 -0.30
C PHE A 37 -1.92 16.84 0.73
N ASP A 38 -3.04 17.42 0.32
CA ASP A 38 -4.20 17.66 1.20
C ASP A 38 -4.81 16.36 1.70
N LEU A 39 -4.94 15.35 0.82
CA LEU A 39 -5.39 14.01 1.21
C LEU A 39 -4.47 13.40 2.27
N ARG A 40 -3.16 13.44 2.06
CA ARG A 40 -2.19 12.93 3.04
C ARG A 40 -2.31 13.64 4.39
N ARG A 41 -2.45 14.97 4.37
CA ARG A 41 -2.59 15.78 5.57
C ARG A 41 -3.88 15.44 6.33
N SER A 42 -5.00 15.31 5.62
CA SER A 42 -6.31 14.97 6.17
C SER A 42 -6.37 13.56 6.75
N LEU A 43 -5.72 12.58 6.12
CA LEU A 43 -5.64 11.23 6.65
C LEU A 43 -4.74 11.18 7.90
N ASN A 44 -3.59 11.85 7.86
CA ASN A 44 -2.65 11.86 8.98
C ASN A 44 -3.25 12.53 10.23
N SER A 45 -4.07 13.57 10.09
CA SER A 45 -4.77 14.18 11.23
C SER A 45 -5.77 13.23 11.90
N ARG A 46 -6.14 12.13 11.24
CA ARG A 46 -6.99 11.06 11.76
C ARG A 46 -6.20 9.79 12.11
N ASN A 47 -4.88 9.89 12.23
CA ASN A 47 -3.97 8.77 12.46
C ASN A 47 -4.01 7.68 11.37
N LEU A 48 -4.44 8.04 10.15
CA LEU A 48 -4.43 7.17 8.98
C LEU A 48 -3.22 7.47 8.11
N ARG A 49 -2.49 6.41 7.72
CA ARG A 49 -1.32 6.53 6.83
C ARG A 49 -1.71 6.21 5.39
N TYR A 50 -1.35 7.10 4.48
CA TYR A 50 -1.53 6.91 3.04
C TYR A 50 -0.21 6.59 2.37
N MET A 51 -0.19 5.55 1.54
CA MET A 51 1.01 5.12 0.81
C MET A 51 0.62 4.60 -0.58
N VAL A 52 1.41 4.98 -1.58
CA VAL A 52 1.32 4.41 -2.92
C VAL A 52 2.42 3.37 -3.05
N LEU A 53 2.02 2.12 -3.23
CA LEU A 53 2.93 0.99 -3.41
C LEU A 53 2.75 0.39 -4.79
N ARG A 54 3.82 -0.18 -5.33
CA ARG A 54 3.73 -1.10 -6.45
C ARG A 54 3.03 -2.38 -5.99
N ASN A 55 2.09 -2.89 -6.78
CA ASN A 55 1.33 -4.13 -6.49
C ASN A 55 2.22 -5.29 -6.05
N SER A 56 3.38 -5.50 -6.70
CA SER A 56 4.29 -6.57 -6.32
C SER A 56 4.84 -6.45 -4.89
N LEU A 57 5.05 -5.22 -4.39
CA LEU A 57 5.53 -4.97 -3.03
C LEU A 57 4.39 -5.08 -2.02
N ALA A 58 3.22 -4.56 -2.38
CA ALA A 58 2.02 -4.75 -1.56
C ALA A 58 1.75 -6.24 -1.34
N ARG A 59 1.69 -7.04 -2.42
CA ARG A 59 1.48 -8.49 -2.33
C ARG A 59 2.46 -9.17 -1.37
N MET A 60 3.75 -8.91 -1.52
CA MET A 60 4.77 -9.48 -0.63
C MET A 60 4.61 -9.07 0.84
N ALA A 61 4.16 -7.84 1.11
CA ALA A 61 3.90 -7.38 2.47
C ALA A 61 2.66 -8.07 3.06
N PHE A 62 1.55 -8.15 2.32
CA PHE A 62 0.33 -8.80 2.81
C PHE A 62 0.49 -10.32 2.97
N GLU A 63 1.24 -10.99 2.08
CA GLU A 63 1.62 -12.40 2.26
C GLU A 63 2.41 -12.61 3.57
N HIS A 64 3.29 -11.67 3.94
CA HIS A 64 4.04 -11.72 5.20
C HIS A 64 3.12 -11.63 6.44
N TYR A 65 2.01 -10.90 6.35
CA TYR A 65 0.99 -10.81 7.40
C TYR A 65 -0.03 -11.96 7.38
N GLY A 66 0.15 -12.96 6.51
CA GLY A 66 -0.69 -14.17 6.47
C GLY A 66 -1.98 -14.03 5.66
N TYR A 67 -2.12 -12.96 4.88
CA TYR A 67 -3.29 -12.80 4.00
C TYR A 67 -3.21 -13.77 2.81
N PRO A 68 -4.34 -14.40 2.40
CA PRO A 68 -4.36 -15.32 1.28
C PRO A 68 -4.00 -14.62 -0.03
N ARG A 69 -3.03 -15.19 -0.76
CA ARG A 69 -2.55 -14.64 -2.03
C ARG A 69 -3.68 -14.39 -3.04
N GLU A 70 -4.61 -15.32 -3.13
CA GLU A 70 -5.74 -15.29 -4.08
C GLU A 70 -6.67 -14.09 -3.81
N GLU A 71 -6.87 -13.72 -2.54
CA GLU A 71 -7.68 -12.57 -2.16
C GLU A 71 -6.95 -11.27 -2.45
N ILE A 72 -5.65 -11.20 -2.12
CA ILE A 72 -4.82 -10.01 -2.38
C ILE A 72 -4.73 -9.74 -3.89
N GLU A 73 -4.53 -10.77 -4.72
CA GLU A 73 -4.38 -10.59 -6.17
C GLU A 73 -5.65 -10.03 -6.81
N LYS A 74 -6.85 -10.44 -6.35
CA LYS A 74 -8.12 -9.86 -6.82
C LYS A 74 -8.22 -8.36 -6.56
N ILE A 75 -7.75 -7.91 -5.38
CA ILE A 75 -7.78 -6.50 -5.00
C ILE A 75 -6.72 -5.69 -5.75
N LEU A 76 -5.50 -6.22 -5.85
CA LEU A 76 -4.37 -5.52 -6.46
C LEU A 76 -4.47 -5.37 -7.98
N ASN A 77 -5.20 -6.26 -8.66
CA ASN A 77 -5.43 -6.13 -10.09
C ASN A 77 -6.36 -4.96 -10.44
N GLY A 78 -7.01 -4.37 -9.43
CA GLY A 78 -7.93 -3.25 -9.61
C GLY A 78 -9.22 -3.64 -10.37
N PRO A 79 -10.14 -2.70 -10.57
CA PRO A 79 -11.27 -2.92 -11.48
C PRO A 79 -10.77 -3.14 -12.90
N VAL A 80 -11.15 -4.27 -13.50
CA VAL A 80 -10.99 -4.53 -14.93
C VAL A 80 -12.11 -3.77 -15.62
N GLY A 81 -11.77 -2.71 -16.34
CA GLY A 81 -12.70 -2.05 -17.27
C GLY A 81 -12.94 -2.93 -18.49
#